data_AF-A0A1I1WLY2-F1
#
_entry.id   AF-A0A1I1WLY2-F1
#
_cell.length_a   1.000
_cell.length_b   1.000
_cell.length_c   1.000
_cell.angle_alpha   90.00
_cell.angle_beta   90.00
_cell.angle_gamma   90.00
#
_symmetry.space_group_name_H-M   'P 1'
#
loop_
_entity.id
_entity.type
_entity.pdbx_description
1 polymer ?
#
loop_
_entity_poly.entity_id
_entity_poly.type
_entity_poly.pdbx_seq_one_letter_code
_entity_poly.pdbx_strand_id
1 'polypeptide(L)'
;MNTDFPDSSPAFPTGGDYGTAFDARECAALAWTEALTLVASSQVPDSAYAEVSEQFTEAEIVELSMDIVAINGWNRLMGAFHAPPGGHPVA
;
A
#
# COMPACT_ATOMS: atom_id res chain seq x y z
N MET A 1 -9.06 19.65 22.58
CA MET A 1 -10.14 19.14 21.73
C MET A 1 -10.03 19.84 20.39
N ASN A 2 -9.28 19.26 19.46
CA ASN A 2 -9.34 19.52 18.03
C ASN A 2 -8.51 18.42 17.34
N THR A 3 -9.22 17.44 16.78
CA THR A 3 -8.66 16.38 15.94
C THR A 3 -9.02 16.74 14.50
N ASP A 4 -8.16 17.54 13.88
CA ASP A 4 -8.22 17.82 12.46
C ASP A 4 -6.95 17.23 11.85
N PHE A 5 -6.94 15.89 11.72
CA PHE A 5 -6.03 15.20 10.83
C PHE A 5 -6.74 15.17 9.47
N PRO A 6 -6.25 15.86 8.43
CA PRO A 6 -6.88 15.83 7.13
C PRO A 6 -6.93 14.38 6.62
N ASP A 7 -8.13 13.92 6.30
CA ASP A 7 -8.50 12.66 5.64
C ASP A 7 -7.97 12.61 4.19
N SER A 8 -6.69 12.86 4.00
CA SER A 8 -6.08 13.00 2.68
C SER A 8 -4.66 12.46 2.72
N SER A 9 -4.52 11.19 3.07
CA SER A 9 -3.40 10.43 2.48
C SER A 9 -3.68 10.37 0.99
N PRO A 10 -2.79 10.88 0.11
CA PRO A 10 -3.00 10.73 -1.30
C PRO A 10 -3.06 9.23 -1.60
N ALA A 11 -4.10 8.81 -2.32
CA ALA A 11 -4.06 7.53 -3.00
C ALA A 11 -2.72 7.45 -3.76
N PHE A 12 -2.06 6.29 -3.72
CA PHE A 12 -0.92 6.06 -4.59
C PHE A 12 -1.38 6.36 -6.02
N PRO A 13 -0.58 7.09 -6.82
CA PRO A 13 -1.05 7.57 -8.10
C PRO A 13 -1.38 6.39 -9.03
N THR A 14 -2.66 6.10 -9.23
CA THR A 14 -3.09 5.03 -10.13
C THR A 14 -2.91 5.47 -11.58
N GLY A 15 -2.13 4.70 -12.35
CA GLY A 15 -1.94 4.92 -13.78
C GLY A 15 -1.04 6.11 -14.12
N GLY A 16 0.23 5.83 -14.43
CA GLY A 16 1.12 6.71 -15.22
C GLY A 16 1.66 7.98 -14.56
N ASP A 17 1.20 8.38 -13.37
CA ASP A 17 1.65 9.61 -12.68
C ASP A 17 2.64 9.35 -11.53
N TYR A 18 3.11 8.11 -11.37
CA TYR A 18 4.39 7.85 -10.72
C TYR A 18 5.44 8.52 -11.61
N GLY A 19 5.95 9.69 -11.21
CA GLY A 19 7.05 10.32 -11.92
C GLY A 19 8.23 9.35 -12.14
N THR A 20 9.25 9.76 -12.88
CA THR A 20 10.40 8.95 -13.34
C THR A 20 11.23 8.23 -12.25
N ALA A 21 10.78 8.22 -11.00
CA ALA A 21 11.39 7.55 -9.84
C ALA A 21 11.13 6.04 -9.78
N PHE A 22 10.05 5.54 -10.41
CA PHE A 22 9.68 4.13 -10.37
C PHE A 22 9.58 3.54 -11.76
N ASP A 23 9.99 2.27 -11.91
CA ASP A 23 9.79 1.53 -13.16
C ASP A 23 8.36 0.98 -13.26
N ALA A 24 8.01 0.42 -14.43
CA ALA A 24 6.67 -0.11 -14.67
C ALA A 24 6.29 -1.25 -13.71
N ARG A 25 7.27 -2.05 -13.27
CA ARG A 25 7.07 -3.16 -12.35
C ARG A 25 6.80 -2.65 -10.93
N GLU A 26 7.54 -1.65 -10.48
CA GLU A 26 7.33 -0.98 -9.19
C GLU A 26 5.99 -0.25 -9.15
N CYS A 27 5.60 0.42 -10.24
CA CYS A 27 4.29 1.07 -10.34
C CYS A 27 3.14 0.07 -10.20
N ALA A 28 3.23 -1.08 -10.88
CA ALA A 28 2.22 -2.14 -10.80
C ALA A 28 2.15 -2.75 -9.38
N ALA A 29 3.29 -2.94 -8.72
CA ALA A 29 3.33 -3.40 -7.33
C ALA A 29 2.70 -2.40 -6.36
N LEU A 30 2.92 -1.09 -6.55
CA LEU A 30 2.31 -0.04 -5.73
C LEU A 30 0.80 0.03 -5.93
N ALA A 31 0.32 -0.03 -7.17
CA ALA A 31 -1.10 -0.07 -7.49
C ALA A 31 -1.79 -1.30 -6.86
N TRP A 32 -1.15 -2.48 -6.93
CA TRP A 32 -1.64 -3.69 -6.26
C TRP A 32 -1.65 -3.55 -4.73
N THR A 33 -0.61 -2.94 -4.16
CA THR A 33 -0.50 -2.66 -2.73
C THR A 33 -1.63 -1.77 -2.23
N GLU A 34 -1.94 -0.71 -2.97
CA GLU A 34 -3.05 0.18 -2.62
C GLU A 34 -4.40 -0.54 -2.66
N ALA A 35 -4.67 -1.27 -3.75
CA ALA A 35 -5.92 -2.01 -3.91
C ALA A 35 -6.16 -3.00 -2.76
N LEU A 36 -5.12 -3.76 -2.36
CA LEU A 36 -5.22 -4.70 -1.24
C LEU A 36 -5.28 -4.01 0.13
N THR A 37 -4.68 -2.83 0.28
CA THR A 37 -4.72 -2.08 1.54
C THR A 37 -6.11 -1.48 1.78
N LEU A 38 -6.77 -1.00 0.73
CA LEU A 38 -8.10 -0.39 0.77
C LEU A 38 -9.25 -1.40 0.60
N VAL A 39 -8.96 -2.71 0.60
CA VAL A 39 -9.94 -3.79 0.38
C VAL A 39 -11.13 -3.76 1.34
N ALA A 40 -10.96 -3.17 2.54
CA ALA A 40 -12.03 -3.02 3.51
C ALA A 40 -13.08 -1.98 3.09
N SER A 41 -12.71 -1.02 2.23
CA SER A 41 -13.53 0.11 1.81
C SER A 41 -13.88 0.08 0.32
N SER A 42 -13.08 -0.61 -0.49
CA SER A 42 -13.28 -0.75 -1.94
C SER A 42 -13.06 -2.20 -2.36
N GLN A 43 -13.76 -2.62 -3.41
CA GLN A 43 -13.42 -3.88 -4.07
C GLN A 43 -12.08 -3.74 -4.80
N VAL A 44 -11.32 -4.83 -4.88
CA VAL A 44 -10.10 -4.88 -5.70
C VAL A 44 -10.52 -4.80 -7.18
N PRO A 45 -10.08 -3.77 -7.93
CA PRO A 45 -10.44 -3.63 -9.33
C PRO A 45 -9.66 -4.62 -10.20
N ASP A 46 -10.34 -5.21 -11.18
CA ASP A 46 -9.73 -6.17 -12.12
C ASP A 46 -8.54 -5.56 -12.90
N SER A 47 -8.57 -4.24 -13.13
CA SER A 47 -7.47 -3.52 -13.78
C SER A 47 -6.17 -3.57 -12.97
N ALA A 48 -6.23 -3.51 -11.63
CA ALA A 48 -5.04 -3.61 -10.79
C ALA A 48 -4.43 -5.02 -10.85
N TYR A 49 -5.27 -6.06 -10.93
CA TYR A 49 -4.79 -7.43 -11.13
C TYR A 49 -4.19 -7.62 -12.54
N ALA A 50 -4.81 -7.04 -13.57
CA ALA A 50 -4.27 -7.08 -14.92
C ALA A 50 -2.88 -6.43 -15.00
N GLU A 51 -2.73 -5.22 -14.45
CA GLU A 51 -1.46 -4.49 -14.42
C GLU A 51 -0.34 -5.24 -13.69
N VAL A 52 -0.63 -5.83 -12.52
CA VAL A 52 0.39 -6.61 -11.79
C VAL A 52 0.73 -7.92 -12.52
N SER A 53 -0.24 -8.54 -13.19
CA SER A 53 -0.02 -9.77 -13.97
C SER A 53 0.82 -9.59 -15.23
N GLU A 54 0.94 -8.35 -15.74
CA GLU A 54 1.84 -8.04 -16.85
C GLU A 54 3.32 -7.97 -16.42
N GLN A 55 3.58 -7.71 -15.14
CA GLN A 55 4.92 -7.45 -14.59
C GLN A 55 5.43 -8.56 -13.67
N PHE A 56 4.53 -9.37 -13.10
CA PHE A 56 4.83 -10.42 -12.13
C PHE A 56 4.20 -11.76 -12.54
N THR A 57 4.88 -12.84 -12.19
CA THR A 57 4.31 -14.19 -12.29
C THR A 57 3.25 -14.41 -11.20
N GLU A 58 2.36 -15.40 -11.38
CA GLU A 58 1.34 -15.73 -10.36
C GLU A 58 1.96 -16.02 -8.98
N ALA A 59 3.11 -16.70 -8.94
CA ALA A 59 3.82 -16.97 -7.70
C ALA A 59 4.30 -15.68 -7.02
N GLU A 60 4.91 -14.77 -7.78
CA GLU A 60 5.36 -13.47 -7.25
C GLU A 60 4.19 -12.59 -6.81
N ILE A 61 3.03 -12.65 -7.48
CA ILE A 61 1.82 -11.92 -7.05
C ILE A 61 1.33 -12.45 -5.70
N VAL A 62 1.37 -13.77 -5.49
CA VAL A 62 1.00 -14.38 -4.20
C VAL A 62 1.98 -13.95 -3.11
N GLU A 63 3.29 -13.99 -3.39
CA GLU A 63 4.33 -13.54 -2.46
C GLU A 63 4.16 -12.06 -2.10
N LEU A 64 4.00 -11.18 -3.09
CA LEU A 64 3.73 -9.76 -2.90
C LEU A 64 2.46 -9.53 -2.07
N SER A 65 1.39 -10.28 -2.34
CA SER A 65 0.14 -10.19 -1.59
C SER A 65 0.32 -10.58 -0.12
N MET A 66 1.14 -11.61 0.15
CA MET A 66 1.45 -12.02 1.53
C MET A 66 2.23 -10.93 2.27
N ASP A 67 3.18 -10.27 1.62
CA ASP A 67 3.93 -9.15 2.20
C ASP A 67 3.00 -7.98 2.54
N ILE A 68 2.08 -7.65 1.63
CA ILE A 68 1.07 -6.60 1.84
C ILE A 68 0.15 -6.95 3.02
N VAL A 69 -0.29 -8.20 3.13
CA VAL A 69 -1.10 -8.67 4.25
C VAL A 69 -0.30 -8.57 5.56
N ALA A 70 0.97 -8.96 5.56
CA ALA A 70 1.83 -8.91 6.73
C ALA A 70 2.00 -7.47 7.25
N ILE A 71 2.35 -6.52 6.38
CA ILE A 71 2.52 -5.11 6.79
C ILE A 71 1.20 -4.49 7.23
N ASN A 72 0.08 -4.79 6.56
CA ASN A 72 -1.23 -4.30 6.96
C ASN A 72 -1.69 -4.92 8.29
N GLY A 73 -1.35 -6.18 8.55
CA GLY A 73 -1.54 -6.82 9.85
C GLY A 73 -0.73 -6.12 10.95
N TRP A 74 0.55 -5.88 10.70
CA TRP A 74 1.43 -5.20 11.65
C TRP A 74 0.97 -3.77 11.97
N ASN A 75 0.58 -2.99 10.95
CA ASN A 75 0.07 -1.64 11.12
C ASN A 75 -1.19 -1.61 12.00
N ARG A 76 -2.09 -2.60 11.84
CA ARG A 76 -3.28 -2.74 12.69
C ARG A 76 -2.92 -3.06 14.14
N LEU A 77 -1.92 -3.92 14.38
CA LEU A 77 -1.46 -4.24 15.73
C LEU A 77 -0.86 -3.00 16.40
N MET A 78 0.06 -2.30 15.74
CA MET A 78 0.70 -1.10 16.29
C MET A 78 -0.34 0.00 16.57
N GLY A 79 -1.30 0.18 15.67
CA GLY A 79 -2.43 1.08 15.83
C GLY A 79 -3.35 0.69 17.00
N ALA A 80 -3.66 -0.60 17.17
CA ALA A 80 -4.52 -1.07 18.27
C ALA A 80 -3.86 -0.93 19.65
N PHE A 81 -2.54 -1.10 19.73
CA PHE A 81 -1.79 -1.02 20.99
C PHE A 81 -1.18 0.36 21.26
N HIS A 82 -1.46 1.37 20.43
CA HIS A 82 -0.91 2.72 20.53
C HIS A 82 0.63 2.69 20.70
N ALA A 83 1.30 1.78 20.00
CA ALA A 83 2.74 1.63 20.11
C ALA A 83 3.42 2.93 19.62
N PRO A 84 4.29 3.57 20.43
CA PRO A 84 4.93 4.80 20.01
C PRO A 84 5.82 4.54 18.79
N PRO A 85 5.80 5.41 17.77
CA PRO A 85 6.76 5.33 16.67
C PRO A 85 8.17 5.50 17.24
N GLY A 86 9.13 4.79 16.67
CA GLY A 86 10.52 4.79 17.13
C GLY A 86 11.07 6.21 17.30
N GLY A 87 11.31 6.60 18.54
CA GLY A 87 11.92 7.89 18.88
C GLY A 87 13.42 7.81 18.69
N HIS A 88 13.93 8.38 17.60
CA HIS A 88 15.29 8.90 17.62
C HIS A 88 15.23 10.24 18.36
N PRO A 89 15.86 10.38 19.54
CA PRO A 89 16.06 11.71 20.10
C PRO A 89 16.94 12.46 19.10
N VAL A 90 16.40 13.52 18.50
CA VAL A 90 17.21 14.52 17.81
C VAL A 90 18.12 15.15 18.87
N ALA A 91 19.42 14.93 18.72
CA ALA A 91 20.46 15.48 19.59
C ALA A 91 20.65 16.98 19.37
#